data_AF-A0A7J0BI46-F1
#
_entry.id   AF-A0A7J0BI46-F1
#
_cell.length_a   1.000
_cell.length_b   1.000
_cell.length_c   1.000
_cell.angle_alpha   90.00
_cell.angle_beta   90.00
_cell.angle_gamma   90.00
#
_symmetry.space_group_name_H-M   'P 1'
#
loop_
_entity.id
_entity.type
_entity.pdbx_description
1 polymer ?
#
loop_
_entity_poly.entity_id
_entity_poly.type
_entity_poly.pdbx_seq_one_letter_code
_entity_poly.pdbx_strand_id
1 'polypeptide(L)'
;MKRLTALFILLVALLTLEGCAMLDGLVSKPAPPAPPAPGVVVAPYNGNALHNFYMGRQYVAEGRYELAREHYLLALASAREEAMRDALVAELQSVDRLIKTLR
;
A
#
# COMPACT_ATOMS: atom_id res chain seq x y z
N MET A 1 -5.92 -43.17 -13.37
CA MET A 1 -5.72 -42.33 -12.17
C MET A 1 -4.26 -42.31 -11.67
N LYS A 2 -3.58 -43.46 -11.48
CA LYS A 2 -2.18 -43.50 -10.99
C LYS A 2 -1.14 -42.76 -11.86
N ARG A 3 -1.34 -42.71 -13.18
CA ARG A 3 -0.45 -41.98 -14.12
C ARG A 3 -0.60 -40.45 -14.04
N LEU A 4 -1.76 -39.97 -13.58
CA LEU A 4 -2.03 -38.54 -13.44
C LEU A 4 -1.37 -37.98 -12.18
N THR A 5 -1.37 -38.77 -11.10
CA THR A 5 -0.69 -38.42 -9.83
C THR A 5 0.83 -38.38 -9.99
N ALA A 6 1.41 -39.30 -10.76
CA ALA A 6 2.85 -39.30 -11.06
C ALA A 6 3.27 -38.06 -11.86
N LEU A 7 2.43 -37.60 -12.79
CA LEU A 7 2.70 -36.43 -13.61
C LEU A 7 2.57 -35.12 -12.79
N PHE A 8 1.64 -35.09 -11.84
CA PHE A 8 1.48 -33.97 -10.91
C PHE A 8 2.67 -33.84 -9.95
N ILE A 9 3.17 -34.96 -9.41
CA ILE A 9 4.37 -34.96 -8.54
C ILE A 9 5.62 -34.54 -9.31
N LEU A 10 5.77 -34.99 -10.56
CA LEU A 10 6.88 -34.58 -11.43
C LEU A 10 6.85 -33.06 -11.70
N LEU A 11 5.66 -32.50 -11.96
CA LEU A 11 5.46 -31.07 -12.23
C LEU A 11 5.81 -30.21 -11.00
N VAL A 12 5.42 -30.64 -9.80
CA VAL A 12 5.73 -29.94 -8.54
C VAL A 12 7.24 -29.98 -8.25
N ALA A 13 7.91 -31.11 -8.51
CA ALA A 13 9.35 -31.24 -8.32
C ALA A 13 10.16 -30.33 -9.27
N LEU A 14 9.69 -30.14 -10.50
CA LEU A 14 10.31 -29.24 -11.48
C LEU A 14 10.22 -27.76 -11.08
N LEU A 15 9.14 -27.34 -10.41
CA LEU A 15 8.93 -25.95 -9.96
C LEU A 15 9.80 -25.56 -8.75
N THR A 16 10.38 -26.53 -8.03
CA THR A 16 11.22 -26.25 -6.85
C THR A 16 12.72 -26.04 -7.16
N LEU A 17 13.15 -26.17 -8.42
CA LEU A 17 14.57 -26.11 -8.77
C LEU A 17 15.11 -24.72 -9.16
N GLU A 18 14.27 -23.71 -9.37
CA GLU A 18 14.71 -22.38 -9.84
C GLU A 18 15.07 -21.38 -8.72
N GLY A 19 15.15 -21.84 -7.46
CA GLY A 19 15.23 -20.94 -6.30
C GLY A 19 16.60 -20.69 -5.66
N CYS A 20 17.70 -21.31 -6.09
CA CYS A 20 18.94 -21.33 -5.29
C CYS A 20 20.23 -20.81 -5.96
N ALA A 21 20.15 -20.05 -7.06
CA ALA A 21 21.35 -19.58 -7.79
C ALA A 21 21.68 -18.08 -7.61
N MET A 22 21.50 -17.51 -6.41
CA MET A 22 21.99 -16.16 -6.11
C MET A 22 22.74 -16.11 -4.77
N LEU A 23 23.90 -16.78 -4.69
CA LEU A 23 24.80 -16.62 -3.54
C LEU A 23 26.31 -16.63 -3.87
N ASP A 24 26.72 -16.29 -5.10
CA ASP A 24 28.15 -16.25 -5.52
C ASP A 24 28.61 -14.85 -5.99
N GLY A 25 28.22 -13.82 -5.24
CA GLY A 25 28.60 -12.42 -5.50
C GLY A 25 29.53 -11.79 -4.45
N LEU A 26 30.26 -12.57 -3.65
CA LEU A 26 31.19 -12.06 -2.64
C LEU A 26 32.58 -11.77 -3.26
N VAL A 27 32.65 -10.76 -4.13
CA VAL A 27 33.92 -10.11 -4.49
C VAL A 27 33.95 -8.73 -3.84
N SER A 28 34.79 -8.62 -2.80
CA SER A 28 35.09 -7.38 -2.07
C SER A 28 35.58 -6.27 -3.01
N LYS A 29 34.65 -5.40 -3.40
CA LYS A 29 34.97 -4.05 -3.86
C LYS A 29 35.31 -3.19 -2.64
N PRO A 30 36.45 -2.48 -2.59
CA PRO A 30 36.74 -1.57 -1.48
C PRO A 30 35.61 -0.54 -1.37
N ALA A 31 35.08 -0.40 -0.15
CA ALA A 31 33.89 0.40 0.13
C ALA A 31 34.13 1.87 -0.24
N PRO A 32 33.26 2.50 -1.04
CA PRO A 32 33.25 3.96 -1.16
C PRO A 32 33.00 4.58 0.22
N PRO A 33 33.46 5.83 0.47
CA PRO A 33 33.20 6.52 1.73
C PRO A 33 31.72 6.42 2.06
N ALA A 34 31.42 6.02 3.31
CA ALA A 34 30.06 5.78 3.75
C ALA A 34 29.21 7.00 3.38
N PRO A 35 28.08 6.81 2.65
CA PRO A 35 27.15 7.90 2.45
C PRO A 35 26.76 8.44 3.84
N PRO A 36 26.55 9.75 3.98
CA PRO A 36 26.06 10.30 5.24
C PRO A 36 24.88 9.46 5.70
N ALA A 37 24.87 9.08 6.98
CA ALA A 37 23.83 8.26 7.58
C ALA A 37 22.47 8.71 7.03
N PRO A 38 21.64 7.81 6.49
CA PRO A 38 20.41 8.20 5.82
C PRO A 38 19.63 9.09 6.77
N GLY A 39 19.62 10.39 6.48
CA GLY A 39 18.83 11.35 7.24
C GLY A 39 17.41 10.81 7.20
N VAL A 40 16.80 10.64 8.37
CA VAL A 40 15.41 10.20 8.45
C VAL A 40 14.61 11.24 7.68
N VAL A 41 14.21 10.89 6.46
CA VAL A 41 13.35 11.73 5.63
C VAL A 41 11.98 11.64 6.29
N VAL A 42 11.67 12.62 7.13
CA VAL A 42 10.33 12.74 7.70
C VAL A 42 9.40 13.02 6.54
N ALA A 43 8.50 12.09 6.25
CA ALA A 43 7.47 12.30 5.26
C ALA A 43 6.69 13.58 5.64
N PRO A 44 6.44 14.49 4.70
CA PRO A 44 5.84 15.79 4.99
C PRO A 44 4.39 15.68 5.46
N TYR A 45 3.79 14.49 5.45
CA TYR A 45 2.42 14.22 5.84
C TYR A 45 2.34 13.28 7.04
N ASN A 46 1.34 13.49 7.89
CA ASN A 46 1.02 12.57 8.96
C ASN A 46 0.65 11.17 8.40
N GLY A 47 1.34 10.13 8.85
CA GLY A 47 1.10 8.75 8.41
C GLY A 47 -0.32 8.25 8.67
N ASN A 48 -0.94 8.66 9.78
CA ASN A 48 -2.34 8.31 10.07
C ASN A 48 -3.31 8.98 9.10
N ALA A 49 -3.01 10.23 8.70
CA ALA A 49 -3.84 10.95 7.74
C ALA A 49 -3.75 10.31 6.36
N LEU A 50 -2.54 9.96 5.91
CA LEU A 50 -2.32 9.22 4.66
C LEU A 50 -3.02 7.85 4.66
N HIS A 51 -2.88 7.09 5.74
CA HIS A 51 -3.50 5.78 5.85
C HIS A 51 -5.02 5.86 5.76
N ASN A 52 -5.65 6.75 6.54
CA ASN A 52 -7.08 6.93 6.52
C ASN A 52 -7.58 7.52 5.19
N PHE A 53 -6.81 8.40 4.55
CA PHE A 53 -7.12 8.89 3.21
C PHE A 53 -7.14 7.75 2.18
N TYR A 54 -6.14 6.86 2.23
CA TYR A 54 -6.09 5.67 1.38
C TYR A 54 -7.30 4.75 1.61
N MET A 55 -7.61 4.45 2.88
CA MET A 55 -8.77 3.61 3.23
C MET A 55 -10.08 4.24 2.76
N GLY A 56 -10.25 5.55 2.91
CA GLY A 56 -11.42 6.27 2.40
C GLY A 56 -11.59 6.07 0.89
N ARG A 57 -10.52 6.20 0.10
CA ARG A 57 -10.55 5.96 -1.35
C ARG A 57 -10.89 4.52 -1.72
N GLN A 58 -10.38 3.53 -0.97
CA GLN A 58 -10.75 2.13 -1.18
C GLN A 58 -12.25 1.92 -0.94
N TYR A 59 -12.80 2.46 0.15
CA TYR A 59 -14.23 2.33 0.43
C TYR A 59 -15.12 3.08 -0.55
N VAL A 60 -14.67 4.20 -1.13
CA VAL A 60 -15.38 4.82 -2.27
C VAL A 60 -15.43 3.86 -3.45
N ALA A 61 -14.31 3.21 -3.80
CA ALA A 61 -14.25 2.26 -4.91
C ALA A 61 -15.12 1.01 -4.67
N GLU A 62 -15.28 0.59 -3.40
CA GLU A 62 -16.18 -0.48 -2.98
C GLU A 62 -17.67 -0.06 -2.91
N GLY A 63 -17.99 1.23 -3.09
CA GLY A 63 -19.35 1.76 -2.94
C GLY A 63 -19.82 1.87 -1.49
N ARG A 64 -18.91 1.76 -0.52
CA ARG A 64 -19.19 1.82 0.93
C ARG A 64 -19.03 3.25 1.45
N TYR A 65 -19.88 4.14 0.98
CA TYR A 65 -19.70 5.59 1.13
C TYR A 65 -19.74 6.09 2.58
N GLU A 66 -20.56 5.50 3.46
CA GLU A 66 -20.58 5.87 4.88
C GLU A 66 -19.25 5.59 5.57
N LEU A 67 -18.62 4.46 5.22
CA LEU A 67 -17.32 4.07 5.76
C LEU A 67 -16.20 4.92 5.16
N ALA A 68 -16.30 5.25 3.88
CA ALA A 68 -15.39 6.20 3.24
C ALA A 68 -15.42 7.57 3.95
N ARG A 69 -16.63 8.06 4.27
CA ARG A 69 -16.85 9.32 4.99
C ARG A 69 -16.20 9.29 6.37
N GLU A 70 -16.38 8.22 7.13
CA GLU A 70 -15.74 8.03 8.43
C GLU A 70 -14.21 8.14 8.33
N HIS A 71 -13.60 7.41 7.39
CA HIS A 71 -12.15 7.44 7.22
C HIS A 71 -11.63 8.80 6.75
N TYR A 72 -12.35 9.52 5.89
CA TYR A 72 -11.95 10.88 5.54
C TYR A 72 -12.05 11.85 6.72
N LEU A 73 -13.01 11.69 7.64
CA LEU A 73 -13.05 12.48 8.88
C LEU A 73 -11.87 12.15 9.82
N LEU A 74 -11.52 10.86 9.95
CA LEU A 74 -10.34 10.44 10.73
C LEU A 74 -9.03 10.96 10.13
N ALA A 75 -8.92 10.94 8.81
CA ALA A 75 -7.80 11.54 8.10
C ALA A 75 -7.72 13.06 8.36
N LEU A 76 -8.86 13.76 8.27
CA LEU A 76 -8.92 15.20 8.49
C LEU A 76 -8.54 15.59 9.91
N ALA A 77 -8.93 14.78 10.91
CA ALA A 77 -8.58 14.98 12.30
C ALA A 77 -7.06 14.84 12.58
N SER A 78 -6.34 14.10 11.74
CA SER A 78 -4.90 13.84 11.91
C SER A 78 -4.00 14.62 10.93
N ALA A 79 -4.58 15.22 9.89
CA ALA A 79 -3.88 16.02 8.90
C ALA A 79 -3.34 17.33 9.51
N ARG A 80 -2.04 17.60 9.30
CA ARG A 80 -1.39 18.82 9.79
C ARG A 80 -1.23 19.85 8.68
N GLU A 81 -1.16 19.38 7.45
CA GLU A 81 -0.84 20.16 6.26
C GLU A 81 -2.13 20.68 5.62
N GLU A 82 -2.21 21.99 5.37
CA GLU A 82 -3.39 22.65 4.81
C GLU A 82 -3.81 22.05 3.46
N ALA A 83 -2.84 21.81 2.57
CA ALA A 83 -3.10 21.16 1.29
C ALA A 83 -3.76 19.78 1.41
N MET A 84 -3.39 18.99 2.44
CA MET A 84 -4.04 17.69 2.69
C MET A 84 -5.45 17.88 3.24
N ARG A 85 -5.66 18.87 4.12
CA ARG A 85 -6.99 19.19 4.66
C ARG A 85 -7.94 19.62 3.54
N ASP A 86 -7.48 20.44 2.61
CA ASP A 86 -8.28 20.88 1.45
C ASP A 86 -8.70 19.70 0.57
N ALA A 87 -7.75 18.81 0.26
CA ALA A 87 -8.03 17.59 -0.48
C ALA A 87 -9.07 16.72 0.24
N LEU A 88 -8.93 16.53 1.55
CA LEU A 88 -9.86 15.74 2.36
C LEU A 88 -11.26 16.36 2.44
N VAL A 89 -11.37 17.68 2.52
CA VAL A 89 -12.66 18.38 2.47
C VAL A 89 -13.34 18.18 1.12
N ALA A 90 -12.59 18.27 0.01
CA ALA A 90 -13.13 18.04 -1.33
C ALA A 90 -13.65 16.59 -1.51
N GLU A 91 -12.91 15.60 -1.00
CA GLU A 91 -13.34 14.20 -1.00
C GLU A 91 -14.60 13.99 -0.14
N LEU A 92 -14.65 14.56 1.07
CA LEU A 92 -15.82 14.50 1.95
C LEU A 92 -17.07 15.06 1.28
N GLN A 93 -16.97 16.23 0.65
CA GLN A 93 -18.08 16.83 -0.10
C GLN A 93 -18.55 15.94 -1.25
N SER A 94 -17.62 15.26 -1.91
CA SER A 94 -17.94 14.33 -3.00
C SER A 94 -18.67 13.09 -2.48
N VAL A 95 -18.20 12.49 -1.40
CA VAL A 95 -18.87 11.35 -0.74
C VAL A 95 -20.23 11.74 -0.18
N ASP A 96 -20.36 12.90 0.46
CA ASP A 96 -21.64 13.38 0.99
C ASP A 96 -22.69 13.55 -0.12
N ARG A 97 -22.27 13.97 -1.33
CA ARG A 97 -23.16 14.02 -2.51
C ARG A 97 -23.58 12.62 -2.94
N LEU A 98 -22.65 11.67 -3.02
CA LEU A 98 -22.96 10.28 -3.38
C LEU A 98 -23.96 9.65 -2.41
N ILE A 99 -23.74 9.82 -1.10
CA ILE A 99 -24.67 9.32 -0.06
C ILE A 99 -26.07 9.93 -0.25
N LYS A 100 -26.16 11.24 -0.48
CA LYS A 100 -27.44 11.92 -0.70
C LYS A 100 -28.17 11.44 -1.96
N THR A 101 -27.44 11.13 -3.03
CA THR A 101 -28.04 10.67 -4.29
C THR A 101 -28.52 9.22 -4.24
N LEU A 102 -27.91 8.39 -3.39
CA LEU A 102 -28.23 6.96 -3.30
C LEU A 102 -29.26 6.62 -2.23
N ARG A 103 -29.63 7.59 -1.38
CA ARG A 103 -30.73 7.48 -0.43
C ARG A 103 -32.04 7.91 -1.08
#